data_AF-A0A518CXW4-F1
#
_entry.id   AF-A0A518CXW4-F1
#
_cell.length_a   1.000
_cell.length_b   1.000
_cell.length_c   1.000
_cell.angle_alpha   90.00
_cell.angle_beta   90.00
_cell.angle_gamma   90.00
#
_symmetry.space_group_name_H-M   'P 1'
#
loop_
_entity.id
_entity.type
_entity.pdbx_description
1 polymer ?
#
loop_
_entity_poly.entity_id
_entity_poly.type
_entity_poly.pdbx_seq_one_letter_code
_entity_poly.pdbx_strand_id
1 'polypeptide(L)'
;MNHRTDRHRLIANRLRTVVAAAGLMLLYPACVVPAPPVETLHDRGLVRAEDRFHADMYAGMVAEIQPQVAALLPGTLDRQTEVWVQSQLSHGLGKVAPDNVKGFTLIDAEMNRGRIHVRSDNDFPRWFLTHELVHALLGPEWLTLSGVLEEGMCDLVAAELNPDCAPRIRALRAIESSIFFGKMKVVVEHKDGTGTERKDAVWFHYDRGSNDLTIAQALEPGTLALKRRFERVPDTLYGLGFLVAERIRERGGFEAIYELCAEATAEGRATVPVERIIEAAGLNGSRERLATLSHELLGADEFDHWVDLLPDFHGDLLAQLFQNAHRDLSAEQFIERLDPVFVLHDGTRVVVADHPHIRESLERAWRHAAHASK
;
A
#
# COMPACT_ATOMS: atom_id res chain seq x y z
N MET A 1 59.03 3.64 53.14
CA MET A 1 58.21 4.21 52.04
C MET A 1 57.67 3.07 51.19
N ASN A 2 56.34 3.03 51.02
CA ASN A 2 55.53 1.85 50.71
C ASN A 2 55.39 1.61 49.18
N HIS A 3 56.39 0.99 48.54
CA HIS A 3 56.30 0.64 47.11
C HIS A 3 55.49 -0.63 46.80
N ARG A 4 55.16 -1.44 47.82
CA ARG A 4 54.45 -2.71 47.62
C ARG A 4 52.93 -2.54 47.48
N THR A 5 52.34 -1.49 48.04
CA THR A 5 50.89 -1.23 48.03
C THR A 5 50.36 -0.66 46.71
N ASP A 6 51.18 0.03 45.92
CA ASP A 6 50.74 0.64 44.66
C ASP A 6 50.55 -0.39 43.53
N ARG A 7 51.36 -1.45 43.51
CA ARG A 7 51.29 -2.48 42.45
C ARG A 7 50.00 -3.31 42.53
N HIS A 8 49.53 -3.62 43.74
CA HIS A 8 48.27 -4.34 43.94
C HIS A 8 47.04 -3.49 43.60
N ARG A 9 47.07 -2.17 43.86
CA ARG A 9 46.01 -1.25 43.43
C ARG A 9 45.94 -1.10 41.91
N LEU A 10 47.09 -1.03 41.24
CA LEU A 10 47.17 -0.93 39.78
C LEU A 10 46.64 -2.19 39.08
N ILE A 11 46.96 -3.39 39.60
CA ILE A 11 46.44 -4.65 39.06
C ILE A 11 44.93 -4.78 39.33
N ALA A 12 44.46 -4.45 40.54
CA ALA A 12 43.04 -4.52 40.88
C ALA A 12 42.19 -3.55 40.05
N ASN A 13 42.70 -2.33 39.79
CA ASN A 13 42.00 -1.36 38.95
C ASN A 13 41.96 -1.81 37.48
N ARG A 14 43.06 -2.37 36.93
CA ARG A 14 43.06 -2.94 35.57
C ARG A 14 42.10 -4.13 35.44
N LEU A 15 42.02 -5.02 36.43
CA LEU A 15 41.08 -6.13 36.42
C LEU A 15 39.62 -5.65 36.44
N ARG A 16 39.30 -4.63 37.26
CA ARG A 16 37.95 -4.03 37.29
C ARG A 16 37.58 -3.36 35.97
N THR A 17 38.51 -2.67 35.32
CA THR A 17 38.29 -2.06 34.01
C THR A 17 38.07 -3.12 32.91
N VAL A 18 38.85 -4.21 32.92
CA VAL A 18 38.70 -5.31 31.96
C VAL A 18 37.38 -6.07 32.18
N VAL A 19 36.98 -6.33 33.42
CA VAL A 19 35.71 -7.00 33.74
C VAL A 19 34.51 -6.09 33.40
N ALA A 20 34.60 -4.78 33.66
CA ALA A 20 33.55 -3.83 33.27
C ALA A 20 33.42 -3.70 31.74
N ALA A 21 34.54 -3.67 31.00
CA ALA A 21 34.53 -3.64 29.54
C ALA A 21 33.98 -4.94 28.93
N ALA A 22 34.35 -6.11 29.49
CA ALA A 22 33.81 -7.40 29.06
C ALA A 22 32.30 -7.54 29.38
N GLY A 23 31.86 -7.01 30.53
CA GLY A 23 30.44 -6.96 30.89
C GLY A 23 29.62 -6.03 29.97
N LEU A 24 30.16 -4.88 29.59
CA LEU A 24 29.51 -3.98 28.61
C LEU A 24 29.45 -4.59 27.20
N MET A 25 30.47 -5.33 26.77
CA MET A 25 30.46 -6.02 25.47
C MET A 25 29.46 -7.20 25.43
N LEU A 26 29.17 -7.84 26.57
CA LEU A 26 28.16 -8.90 26.66
C LEU A 26 26.72 -8.38 26.75
N LEU A 27 26.53 -7.11 27.16
CA LEU A 27 25.19 -6.49 27.26
C LEU A 27 24.79 -5.69 26.01
N TYR A 28 25.74 -5.31 25.15
CA TYR A 28 25.44 -4.58 23.92
C TYR A 28 24.67 -5.37 22.83
N PRO A 29 24.83 -6.70 22.65
CA PRO A 29 24.06 -7.43 21.65
C PRO A 29 22.60 -7.70 22.08
N ALA A 30 22.22 -7.40 23.33
CA ALA A 30 20.88 -7.68 23.85
C ALA A 30 19.76 -6.78 23.28
N CYS A 31 20.09 -5.80 22.43
CA CYS A 31 19.10 -4.86 21.87
C CYS A 31 18.68 -5.18 20.42
N VAL A 32 19.33 -6.15 19.75
CA VAL A 32 19.05 -6.48 18.34
C VAL A 32 18.31 -7.81 18.26
N VAL A 33 17.18 -7.85 17.53
CA VAL A 33 16.48 -9.12 17.25
C VAL A 33 17.44 -10.03 16.48
N PRO A 34 17.64 -11.29 16.92
CA PRO A 34 18.49 -12.20 16.17
C PRO A 34 17.93 -12.39 14.77
N ALA A 35 18.82 -12.41 13.77
CA ALA A 35 18.41 -12.69 12.41
C ALA A 35 17.77 -14.08 12.31
N PRO A 36 16.79 -14.30 11.41
CA PRO A 36 16.25 -15.64 11.19
C PRO A 36 17.39 -16.63 10.85
N PRO A 37 17.34 -17.86 11.40
CA PRO A 37 18.52 -18.73 11.45
C PRO A 37 18.87 -19.39 10.13
N VAL A 38 17.90 -19.52 9.21
CA VAL A 38 18.10 -20.18 7.93
C VAL A 38 18.43 -19.13 6.87
N GLU A 39 19.56 -19.30 6.19
CA GLU A 39 20.04 -18.36 5.18
C GLU A 39 20.19 -19.01 3.80
N THR A 40 19.77 -18.31 2.75
CA THR A 40 19.95 -18.68 1.35
C THR A 40 20.54 -17.48 0.59
N LEU A 41 21.73 -17.68 0.02
CA LEU A 41 22.41 -16.69 -0.82
C LEU A 41 21.88 -16.74 -2.26
N HIS A 42 21.88 -15.58 -2.92
CA HIS A 42 21.59 -15.45 -4.35
C HIS A 42 22.45 -14.31 -4.95
N ASP A 43 22.47 -14.17 -6.26
CA ASP A 43 23.35 -13.21 -6.96
C ASP A 43 23.10 -11.74 -6.60
N ARG A 44 21.97 -11.44 -5.95
CA ARG A 44 21.53 -10.10 -5.55
C ARG A 44 21.51 -9.88 -4.03
N GLY A 45 22.05 -10.81 -3.23
CA GLY A 45 22.13 -10.65 -1.79
C GLY A 45 21.81 -11.92 -1.00
N LEU A 46 21.05 -11.76 0.08
CA LEU A 46 20.76 -12.82 1.04
C LEU A 46 19.31 -12.78 1.51
N VAL A 47 18.69 -13.95 1.61
CA VAL A 47 17.42 -14.13 2.29
C VAL A 47 17.62 -14.94 3.56
N ARG A 48 17.00 -14.49 4.65
CA ARG A 48 16.96 -15.17 5.95
C ARG A 48 15.52 -15.50 6.32
N ALA A 49 15.24 -16.72 6.77
CA ALA A 49 13.92 -17.13 7.24
C ALA A 49 13.98 -18.09 8.44
N GLU A 50 12.81 -18.39 9.01
CA GLU A 50 12.67 -19.38 10.10
C GLU A 50 12.89 -20.82 9.61
N ASP A 51 12.60 -21.09 8.34
CA ASP A 51 12.77 -22.40 7.69
C ASP A 51 13.36 -22.28 6.27
N ARG A 52 13.83 -23.42 5.75
CA ARG A 52 14.47 -23.52 4.43
C ARG A 52 13.52 -23.22 3.27
N PHE A 53 12.25 -23.63 3.40
CA PHE A 53 11.27 -23.45 2.34
C PHE A 53 11.06 -21.96 2.04
N HIS A 54 10.83 -21.15 3.08
CA HIS A 54 10.67 -19.71 2.91
C HIS A 54 11.96 -19.02 2.46
N ALA A 55 13.13 -19.42 2.99
CA ALA A 55 14.41 -18.85 2.57
C ALA A 55 14.66 -19.04 1.06
N ASP A 56 14.44 -20.27 0.55
CA ASP A 56 14.64 -20.59 -0.86
C ASP A 56 13.58 -19.95 -1.76
N MET A 57 12.31 -19.96 -1.34
CA MET A 57 11.21 -19.34 -2.08
C MET A 57 11.44 -17.84 -2.28
N TYR A 58 11.74 -17.10 -1.21
CA TYR A 58 11.98 -15.66 -1.31
C TYR A 58 13.30 -15.34 -2.00
N ALA A 59 14.35 -16.18 -1.86
CA ALA A 59 15.59 -15.98 -2.62
C ALA A 59 15.35 -16.07 -4.14
N GLY A 60 14.53 -17.03 -4.58
CA GLY A 60 14.08 -17.12 -5.96
C GLY A 60 13.32 -15.88 -6.42
N MET A 61 12.37 -15.39 -5.61
CA MET A 61 11.61 -14.18 -5.93
C MET A 61 12.49 -12.93 -6.02
N VAL A 62 13.43 -12.71 -5.08
CA VAL A 62 14.33 -11.54 -5.12
C VAL A 62 15.24 -11.60 -6.35
N ALA A 63 15.81 -12.77 -6.65
CA ALA A 63 16.67 -12.95 -7.82
C ALA A 63 15.94 -12.62 -9.13
N GLU A 64 14.64 -12.90 -9.20
CA GLU A 64 13.79 -12.63 -10.35
C GLU A 64 13.30 -11.16 -10.42
N ILE A 65 12.81 -10.62 -9.31
CA ILE A 65 12.11 -9.32 -9.25
C ILE A 65 13.10 -8.14 -9.20
N GLN A 66 14.19 -8.25 -8.44
CA GLN A 66 15.11 -7.12 -8.25
C GLN A 66 15.66 -6.57 -9.58
N PRO A 67 16.09 -7.39 -10.56
CA PRO A 67 16.51 -6.89 -11.87
C PRO A 67 15.38 -6.20 -12.65
N GLN A 68 14.13 -6.67 -12.49
CA GLN A 68 12.97 -6.07 -13.16
C GLN A 68 12.64 -4.69 -12.58
N VAL A 69 12.71 -4.53 -11.25
CA VAL A 69 12.58 -3.21 -10.61
C VAL A 69 13.67 -2.26 -11.10
N ALA A 70 14.91 -2.73 -11.17
CA ALA A 70 16.03 -1.91 -11.65
C ALA A 70 15.89 -1.53 -13.13
N ALA A 71 15.31 -2.40 -13.96
CA ALA A 71 15.05 -2.11 -15.37
C ALA A 71 13.87 -1.15 -15.56
N LEU A 72 12.87 -1.19 -14.68
CA LEU A 72 11.66 -0.38 -14.77
C LEU A 72 11.87 1.05 -14.23
N LEU A 73 12.67 1.20 -13.18
CA LEU A 73 12.87 2.49 -12.51
C LEU A 73 14.26 3.08 -12.82
N PRO A 74 14.33 4.27 -13.45
CA PRO A 74 15.58 5.01 -13.61
C PRO A 74 16.22 5.36 -12.26
N GLY A 75 17.55 5.51 -12.22
CA GLY A 75 18.25 5.93 -11.00
C GLY A 75 18.15 4.95 -9.82
N THR A 76 17.89 3.68 -10.08
CA THR A 76 17.99 2.62 -9.06
C THR A 76 19.45 2.29 -8.75
N LEU A 77 19.69 1.81 -7.54
CA LEU A 77 20.99 1.38 -7.07
C LEU A 77 21.20 -0.10 -7.34
N ASP A 78 22.32 -0.45 -7.98
CA ASP A 78 22.81 -1.82 -8.01
C ASP A 78 23.45 -2.16 -6.66
N ARG A 79 22.65 -2.76 -5.78
CA ARG A 79 23.10 -3.17 -4.44
C ARG A 79 22.58 -4.55 -4.07
N GLN A 80 23.30 -5.18 -3.17
CA GLN A 80 22.81 -6.39 -2.52
C GLN A 80 21.74 -6.04 -1.48
N THR A 81 20.66 -6.82 -1.44
CA THR A 81 19.59 -6.69 -0.45
C THR A 81 19.65 -7.83 0.57
N GLU A 82 19.30 -7.54 1.82
CA GLU A 82 19.09 -8.55 2.87
C GLU A 82 17.59 -8.63 3.18
N VAL A 83 16.96 -9.76 2.88
CA VAL A 83 15.52 -9.97 3.14
C VAL A 83 15.32 -10.89 4.33
N TRP A 84 14.61 -10.42 5.35
CA TRP A 84 14.23 -11.20 6.52
C TRP A 84 12.76 -11.60 6.41
N VAL A 85 12.51 -12.89 6.25
CA VAL A 85 11.17 -13.48 6.22
C VAL A 85 10.83 -13.97 7.62
N GLN A 86 9.73 -13.44 8.19
CA GLN A 86 9.36 -13.68 9.59
C GLN A 86 7.87 -14.05 9.69
N SER A 87 7.49 -14.87 10.66
CA SER A 87 6.07 -15.08 10.99
C SER A 87 5.44 -13.84 11.63
N GLN A 88 6.20 -13.18 12.50
CA GLN A 88 5.91 -11.87 13.08
C GLN A 88 7.04 -10.90 12.76
N LEU A 89 6.71 -9.78 12.11
CA LEU A 89 7.69 -8.75 11.79
C LEU A 89 8.23 -8.08 13.06
N SER A 90 9.56 -8.06 13.19
CA SER A 90 10.24 -7.28 14.24
C SER A 90 11.62 -6.81 13.79
N HIS A 91 11.99 -5.61 14.24
CA HIS A 91 13.27 -4.96 13.90
C HIS A 91 14.06 -4.51 15.15
N GLY A 92 13.53 -4.75 16.35
CA GLY A 92 14.17 -4.40 17.63
C GLY A 92 13.55 -5.19 18.78
N LEU A 93 14.30 -5.35 19.87
CA LEU A 93 13.82 -6.10 21.03
C LEU A 93 12.49 -5.51 21.54
N GLY A 94 11.42 -6.32 21.54
CA GLY A 94 10.08 -5.89 21.96
C GLY A 94 9.33 -4.98 20.98
N LYS A 95 9.91 -4.65 19.82
CA LYS A 95 9.25 -3.86 18.77
C LYS A 95 8.71 -4.78 17.68
N VAL A 96 7.45 -5.16 17.85
CA VAL A 96 6.68 -5.94 16.89
C VAL A 96 5.89 -4.99 15.99
N ALA A 97 5.93 -5.19 14.67
CA ALA A 97 5.06 -4.44 13.79
C ALA A 97 3.61 -4.95 13.92
N PRO A 98 2.60 -4.09 13.76
CA PRO A 98 1.19 -4.50 13.76
C PRO A 98 0.90 -5.60 12.73
N ASP A 99 -0.07 -6.48 13.01
CA ASP A 99 -0.36 -7.67 12.19
C ASP A 99 -0.78 -7.35 10.75
N ASN A 100 -1.34 -6.16 10.54
CA ASN A 100 -1.74 -5.68 9.23
C ASN A 100 -0.54 -5.16 8.39
N VAL A 101 0.63 -4.96 8.98
CA VAL A 101 1.87 -4.65 8.25
C VAL A 101 2.44 -5.94 7.67
N LYS A 102 2.60 -5.98 6.35
CA LYS A 102 3.03 -7.18 5.62
C LYS A 102 4.51 -7.15 5.21
N GLY A 103 5.10 -5.97 5.18
CA GLY A 103 6.54 -5.77 5.00
C GLY A 103 6.96 -4.37 5.46
N PHE A 104 8.27 -4.17 5.60
CA PHE A 104 8.89 -2.85 5.67
C PHE A 104 10.37 -2.92 5.29
N THR A 105 10.88 -1.82 4.75
CA THR A 105 12.30 -1.60 4.49
C THR A 105 12.90 -0.72 5.57
N LEU A 106 13.99 -1.18 6.19
CA LEU A 106 14.73 -0.39 7.16
C LEU A 106 15.50 0.72 6.45
N ILE A 107 15.37 1.92 6.99
CA ILE A 107 16.13 3.10 6.61
C ILE A 107 17.03 3.41 7.80
N ASP A 108 18.34 3.25 7.64
CA ASP A 108 19.29 3.59 8.72
C ASP A 108 19.58 5.10 8.79
N ALA A 109 20.45 5.49 9.72
CA ALA A 109 20.80 6.89 9.94
C ALA A 109 21.51 7.56 8.73
N GLU A 110 22.08 6.75 7.83
CA GLU A 110 22.74 7.19 6.60
C GLU A 110 21.79 7.08 5.40
N MET A 111 20.50 6.84 5.63
CA MET A 111 19.49 6.59 4.60
C MET A 111 19.80 5.35 3.75
N ASN A 112 20.60 4.41 4.27
CA ASN A 112 20.81 3.15 3.59
C ASN A 112 19.55 2.27 3.74
N ARG A 113 19.15 1.67 2.63
CA ARG A 113 17.89 0.92 2.50
C ARG A 113 18.16 -0.53 2.11
N GLY A 114 19.07 -1.19 2.82
CA GLY A 114 19.56 -2.52 2.43
C GLY A 114 18.77 -3.70 2.99
N ARG A 115 18.00 -3.49 4.09
CA ARG A 115 17.31 -4.58 4.80
C ARG A 115 15.80 -4.47 4.66
N ILE A 116 15.21 -5.54 4.14
CA ILE A 116 13.77 -5.72 3.96
C ILE A 116 13.28 -6.74 5.00
N HIS A 117 12.13 -6.50 5.59
CA HIS A 117 11.41 -7.46 6.42
C HIS A 117 10.06 -7.76 5.77
N VAL A 118 9.69 -9.03 5.65
CA VAL A 118 8.43 -9.48 5.04
C VAL A 118 7.81 -10.62 5.82
N ARG A 119 6.47 -10.65 5.85
CA ARG A 119 5.71 -11.73 6.50
C ARG A 119 5.76 -13.01 5.67
N SER A 120 5.99 -14.15 6.32
CA SER A 120 5.91 -15.49 5.71
C SER A 120 4.47 -15.91 5.40
N ASP A 121 3.51 -15.49 6.22
CA ASP A 121 2.08 -15.83 6.12
C ASP A 121 1.29 -14.82 5.29
N ASN A 122 1.86 -14.41 4.16
CA ASN A 122 1.25 -13.45 3.26
C ASN A 122 0.57 -14.15 2.09
N ASP A 123 -0.69 -13.81 1.80
CA ASP A 123 -1.42 -14.35 0.65
C ASP A 123 -0.84 -13.85 -0.69
N PHE A 124 -0.15 -12.70 -0.68
CA PHE A 124 0.41 -12.06 -1.86
C PHE A 124 1.91 -11.73 -1.66
N PRO A 125 2.76 -12.73 -1.36
CA PRO A 125 4.15 -12.49 -0.94
C PRO A 125 4.95 -11.71 -2.00
N ARG A 126 4.64 -11.94 -3.28
CA ARG A 126 5.29 -11.28 -4.41
C ARG A 126 4.99 -9.79 -4.48
N TRP A 127 3.73 -9.36 -4.30
CA TRP A 127 3.34 -7.95 -4.24
C TRP A 127 4.15 -7.22 -3.17
N PHE A 128 4.06 -7.67 -1.92
CA PHE A 128 4.71 -6.97 -0.82
C PHE A 128 6.24 -7.01 -0.92
N LEU A 129 6.82 -8.10 -1.43
CA LEU A 129 8.26 -8.12 -1.71
C LEU A 129 8.65 -7.12 -2.80
N THR A 130 7.90 -7.04 -3.91
CA THR A 130 8.16 -6.04 -4.96
C THR A 130 8.07 -4.62 -4.41
N HIS A 131 7.05 -4.32 -3.60
CA HIS A 131 6.87 -3.03 -2.94
C HIS A 131 8.11 -2.66 -2.11
N GLU A 132 8.57 -3.56 -1.24
CA GLU A 132 9.75 -3.30 -0.40
C GLU A 132 11.06 -3.23 -1.19
N LEU A 133 11.20 -4.02 -2.26
CA LEU A 133 12.36 -3.93 -3.15
C LEU A 133 12.47 -2.56 -3.81
N VAL A 134 11.35 -1.92 -4.16
CA VAL A 134 11.40 -0.55 -4.68
C VAL A 134 12.03 0.38 -3.65
N HIS A 135 11.53 0.41 -2.42
CA HIS A 135 12.14 1.20 -1.35
C HIS A 135 13.64 0.94 -1.19
N ALA A 136 14.05 -0.34 -1.23
CA ALA A 136 15.43 -0.73 -1.01
C ALA A 136 16.40 -0.23 -2.10
N LEU A 137 15.91 -0.12 -3.33
CA LEU A 137 16.70 0.16 -4.52
C LEU A 137 16.69 1.62 -4.97
N LEU A 138 15.85 2.49 -4.38
CA LEU A 138 15.83 3.91 -4.74
C LEU A 138 17.21 4.57 -4.54
N GLY A 139 17.71 5.22 -5.61
CA GLY A 139 18.91 6.03 -5.58
C GLY A 139 18.74 7.43 -4.97
N PRO A 140 19.86 8.17 -4.82
CA PRO A 140 19.85 9.50 -4.21
C PRO A 140 18.90 10.50 -4.86
N GLU A 141 18.69 10.41 -6.17
CA GLU A 141 17.82 11.29 -6.94
C GLU A 141 16.37 11.19 -6.48
N TRP A 142 15.93 10.01 -6.03
CA TRP A 142 14.58 9.75 -5.53
C TRP A 142 14.34 10.27 -4.11
N LEU A 143 15.37 10.74 -3.38
CA LEU A 143 15.22 11.18 -1.99
C LEU A 143 14.31 12.41 -1.81
N THR A 144 14.04 13.13 -2.89
CA THR A 144 13.11 14.26 -2.92
C THR A 144 11.65 13.86 -3.10
N LEU A 145 11.36 12.58 -3.38
CA LEU A 145 10.00 12.09 -3.50
C LEU A 145 9.26 12.26 -2.15
N SER A 146 8.02 12.71 -2.19
CA SER A 146 7.21 12.77 -0.97
C SER A 146 6.92 11.37 -0.47
N GLY A 147 6.76 11.21 0.85
CA GLY A 147 6.52 9.88 1.43
C GLY A 147 5.26 9.23 0.87
N VAL A 148 4.19 10.01 0.69
CA VAL A 148 2.94 9.50 0.12
C VAL A 148 3.13 9.03 -1.32
N LEU A 149 3.86 9.80 -2.14
CA LEU A 149 4.12 9.42 -3.52
C LEU A 149 5.11 8.25 -3.63
N GLU A 150 6.06 8.13 -2.71
CA GLU A 150 6.99 6.99 -2.62
C GLU A 150 6.22 5.68 -2.39
N GLU A 151 5.35 5.62 -1.37
CA GLU A 151 4.55 4.41 -1.08
C GLU A 151 3.61 4.07 -2.27
N GLY A 152 3.01 5.08 -2.88
CA GLY A 152 2.18 4.92 -4.07
C GLY A 152 2.92 4.37 -5.29
N MET A 153 4.14 4.87 -5.54
CA MET A 153 5.02 4.38 -6.59
C MET A 153 5.46 2.93 -6.34
N CYS A 154 5.71 2.55 -5.09
CA CYS A 154 6.06 1.18 -4.73
C CYS A 154 4.93 0.20 -5.08
N ASP A 155 3.68 0.55 -4.80
CA ASP A 155 2.52 -0.24 -5.21
C ASP A 155 2.27 -0.22 -6.73
N LEU A 156 2.54 0.91 -7.40
CA LEU A 156 2.41 1.00 -8.85
C LEU A 156 3.38 0.05 -9.56
N VAL A 157 4.64 0.01 -9.12
CA VAL A 157 5.63 -0.95 -9.62
C VAL A 157 5.24 -2.39 -9.26
N ALA A 158 4.69 -2.61 -8.06
CA ALA A 158 4.17 -3.92 -7.70
C ALA A 158 3.02 -4.35 -8.63
N ALA A 159 2.09 -3.47 -8.98
CA ALA A 159 1.04 -3.76 -9.96
C ALA A 159 1.62 -4.05 -11.35
N GLU A 160 2.63 -3.31 -11.79
CA GLU A 160 3.27 -3.53 -13.11
C GLU A 160 3.98 -4.90 -13.21
N LEU A 161 4.68 -5.30 -12.16
CA LEU A 161 5.49 -6.54 -12.15
C LEU A 161 4.74 -7.79 -11.65
N ASN A 162 3.47 -7.63 -11.25
CA ASN A 162 2.63 -8.71 -10.72
C ASN A 162 1.24 -8.67 -11.38
N PRO A 163 1.12 -9.02 -12.67
CA PRO A 163 -0.15 -8.90 -13.41
C PRO A 163 -1.31 -9.66 -12.75
N ASP A 164 -1.05 -10.82 -12.15
CA ASP A 164 -2.07 -11.61 -11.45
C ASP A 164 -2.63 -10.92 -10.19
N CYS A 165 -1.89 -9.97 -9.62
CA CYS A 165 -2.30 -9.19 -8.44
C CYS A 165 -2.70 -7.76 -8.79
N ALA A 166 -2.35 -7.27 -10.00
CA ALA A 166 -2.50 -5.87 -10.37
C ALA A 166 -3.95 -5.37 -10.24
N PRO A 167 -4.98 -6.13 -10.67
CA PRO A 167 -6.37 -5.73 -10.48
C PRO A 167 -6.75 -5.57 -9.00
N ARG A 168 -6.27 -6.49 -8.14
CA ARG A 168 -6.49 -6.39 -6.69
C ARG A 168 -5.82 -5.16 -6.06
N ILE A 169 -4.60 -4.84 -6.48
CA ILE A 169 -3.86 -3.66 -6.00
C ILE A 169 -4.63 -2.40 -6.40
N ARG A 170 -4.98 -2.26 -7.69
CA ARG A 170 -5.73 -1.13 -8.23
C ARG A 170 -7.08 -0.96 -7.53
N ALA A 171 -7.83 -2.05 -7.33
CA ALA A 171 -9.10 -2.03 -6.61
C ALA A 171 -8.95 -1.54 -5.16
N LEU A 172 -7.95 -2.04 -4.41
CA LEU A 172 -7.68 -1.58 -3.05
C LEU A 172 -7.34 -0.09 -3.02
N ARG A 173 -6.45 0.37 -3.91
CA ARG A 173 -6.01 1.77 -3.95
C ARG A 173 -7.10 2.70 -4.46
N ALA A 174 -8.03 2.22 -5.31
CA ALA A 174 -9.25 2.92 -5.67
C ALA A 174 -10.15 3.16 -4.46
N ILE A 175 -10.40 2.14 -3.64
CA ILE A 175 -11.20 2.26 -2.42
C ILE A 175 -10.55 3.27 -1.47
N GLU A 176 -9.27 3.10 -1.16
CA GLU A 176 -8.53 3.97 -0.23
C GLU A 176 -8.45 5.43 -0.69
N SER A 177 -8.20 5.67 -1.98
CA SER A 177 -8.22 7.03 -2.53
C SER A 177 -9.63 7.62 -2.50
N SER A 178 -10.67 6.82 -2.70
CA SER A 178 -12.05 7.31 -2.62
C SER A 178 -12.43 7.73 -1.19
N ILE A 179 -11.89 7.02 -0.18
CA ILE A 179 -11.98 7.42 1.24
C ILE A 179 -11.21 8.73 1.45
N PHE A 180 -10.04 8.91 0.84
CA PHE A 180 -9.32 10.19 0.90
C PHE A 180 -10.18 11.35 0.39
N PHE A 181 -10.81 11.19 -0.78
CA PHE A 181 -11.69 12.23 -1.35
C PHE A 181 -13.05 12.35 -0.65
N GLY A 182 -13.36 11.42 0.25
CA GLY A 182 -14.60 11.35 1.03
C GLY A 182 -15.82 10.92 0.23
N LYS A 183 -15.64 10.54 -1.03
CA LYS A 183 -16.73 10.03 -1.87
C LYS A 183 -16.23 9.25 -3.08
N MET A 184 -17.08 8.37 -3.58
CA MET A 184 -16.88 7.61 -4.80
C MET A 184 -18.14 7.68 -5.66
N LYS A 185 -17.97 7.83 -6.98
CA LYS A 185 -19.09 7.75 -7.92
C LYS A 185 -19.30 6.29 -8.32
N VAL A 186 -20.55 5.84 -8.31
CA VAL A 186 -21.00 4.58 -8.88
C VAL A 186 -22.16 4.87 -9.81
N VAL A 187 -22.20 4.19 -10.95
CA VAL A 187 -23.26 4.36 -11.92
C VAL A 187 -23.99 3.03 -12.07
N VAL A 188 -25.31 3.05 -11.90
CA VAL A 188 -26.16 1.87 -12.07
C VAL A 188 -27.14 2.14 -13.20
N GLU A 189 -27.10 1.29 -14.21
CA GLU A 189 -28.13 1.22 -15.25
C GLU A 189 -29.11 0.12 -14.88
N HIS A 190 -30.40 0.37 -15.09
CA HIS A 190 -31.46 -0.59 -14.79
C HIS A 190 -32.69 -0.28 -15.65
N LYS A 191 -33.65 -1.20 -15.71
CA LYS A 191 -34.98 -0.97 -16.28
C LYS A 191 -35.92 -0.46 -15.19
N ASP A 192 -36.87 0.39 -15.54
CA ASP A 192 -38.01 0.68 -14.67
C ASP A 192 -39.11 -0.40 -14.81
N GLY A 193 -40.17 -0.31 -14.00
CA GLY A 193 -41.28 -1.28 -14.05
C GLY A 193 -42.04 -1.35 -15.38
N THR A 194 -41.74 -0.46 -16.34
CA THR A 194 -42.29 -0.48 -17.72
C THR A 194 -41.31 -1.06 -18.73
N GLY A 195 -40.09 -1.40 -18.31
CA GLY A 195 -39.00 -1.86 -19.17
C GLY A 195 -38.18 -0.74 -19.79
N THR A 196 -38.41 0.53 -19.41
CA THR A 196 -37.62 1.67 -19.92
C THR A 196 -36.26 1.73 -19.22
N GLU A 197 -35.18 1.90 -19.98
CA GLU A 197 -33.83 2.06 -19.42
C GLU A 197 -33.70 3.36 -18.61
N ARG A 198 -33.05 3.24 -17.45
CA ARG A 198 -32.74 4.29 -16.50
C ARG A 198 -31.28 4.19 -16.12
N LYS A 199 -30.73 5.33 -15.68
CA LYS A 199 -29.34 5.46 -15.30
C LYS A 199 -29.24 6.37 -14.09
N ASP A 200 -28.81 5.80 -12.98
CA ASP A 200 -28.62 6.50 -11.72
C ASP A 200 -27.13 6.66 -11.44
N ALA A 201 -26.70 7.90 -11.25
CA ALA A 201 -25.36 8.23 -10.78
C ALA A 201 -25.41 8.49 -9.28
N VAL A 202 -24.82 7.58 -8.52
CA VAL A 202 -24.83 7.62 -7.05
C VAL A 202 -23.46 8.04 -6.56
N TRP A 203 -23.45 8.99 -5.64
CA TRP A 203 -22.25 9.34 -4.89
C TRP A 203 -22.33 8.65 -3.54
N PHE A 204 -21.50 7.64 -3.35
CA PHE A 204 -21.29 7.07 -2.04
C PHE A 204 -20.40 8.04 -1.25
N HIS A 205 -20.83 8.39 -0.03
CA HIS A 205 -20.11 9.29 0.86
C HIS A 205 -19.59 8.51 2.06
N TYR A 206 -18.33 8.73 2.41
CA TYR A 206 -17.77 8.20 3.64
C TYR A 206 -18.07 9.17 4.79
N ASP A 207 -18.59 8.67 5.92
CA ASP A 207 -18.88 9.48 7.12
C ASP A 207 -17.67 10.29 7.60
N ARG A 208 -16.47 9.78 7.32
CA ARG A 208 -15.20 10.46 7.51
C ARG A 208 -14.31 10.18 6.30
N GLY A 209 -14.28 11.09 5.34
CA GLY A 209 -13.15 11.14 4.41
C GLY A 209 -11.85 11.35 5.19
N SER A 210 -10.69 11.05 4.62
CA SER A 210 -9.43 11.19 5.38
C SER A 210 -9.28 12.62 5.90
N ASN A 211 -9.31 12.74 7.24
CA ASN A 211 -8.75 13.78 8.09
C ASN A 211 -8.39 15.08 7.36
N ASP A 212 -9.19 16.16 7.42
CA ASP A 212 -8.91 17.60 7.18
C ASP A 212 -7.74 18.06 6.25
N LEU A 213 -7.20 17.18 5.41
CA LEU A 213 -5.95 17.34 4.69
C LEU A 213 -6.29 17.59 3.23
N THR A 214 -5.73 18.65 2.70
CA THR A 214 -5.71 18.86 1.26
C THR A 214 -4.71 17.88 0.62
N ILE A 215 -4.86 17.61 -0.68
CA ILE A 215 -3.88 16.86 -1.46
C ILE A 215 -2.47 17.44 -1.25
N ALA A 216 -2.37 18.76 -1.21
CA ALA A 216 -1.09 19.44 -1.00
C ALA A 216 -0.46 19.12 0.37
N GLN A 217 -1.25 19.16 1.44
CA GLN A 217 -0.77 18.82 2.78
C GLN A 217 -0.40 17.34 2.95
N ALA A 218 -1.02 16.46 2.16
CA ALA A 218 -0.69 15.04 2.14
C ALA A 218 0.61 14.76 1.37
N LEU A 219 0.85 15.46 0.26
CA LEU A 219 2.03 15.30 -0.60
C LEU A 219 3.25 16.12 -0.16
N GLU A 220 3.12 17.02 0.81
CA GLU A 220 4.24 17.87 1.29
C GLU A 220 5.35 17.10 2.03
N PRO A 221 5.06 16.17 2.97
CA PRO A 221 6.10 15.56 3.78
C PRO A 221 6.94 14.55 2.98
N GLY A 222 8.27 14.63 3.09
CA GLY A 222 9.17 13.53 2.70
C GLY A 222 8.99 12.30 3.59
N THR A 223 9.54 11.15 3.19
CA THR A 223 9.31 9.83 3.81
C THR A 223 9.56 9.79 5.31
N LEU A 224 10.68 10.33 5.78
CA LEU A 224 10.98 10.37 7.23
C LEU A 224 10.06 11.33 8.01
N ALA A 225 9.60 12.41 7.38
CA ALA A 225 8.68 13.35 8.02
C ALA A 225 7.27 12.74 8.11
N LEU A 226 6.84 12.01 7.08
CA LEU A 226 5.58 11.26 7.08
C LEU A 226 5.55 10.22 8.19
N LYS A 227 6.59 9.37 8.29
CA LYS A 227 6.71 8.32 9.32
C LYS A 227 6.80 8.89 10.75
N ARG A 228 7.28 10.14 10.92
CA ARG A 228 7.26 10.84 12.22
C ARG A 228 5.91 11.46 12.53
N ARG A 229 5.21 11.96 11.52
CA ARG A 229 3.90 12.60 11.65
C ARG A 229 2.81 11.58 12.01
N PHE A 230 2.91 10.38 11.47
CA PHE A 230 1.94 9.33 11.67
C PHE A 230 2.62 8.11 12.28
N GLU A 231 2.18 7.70 13.48
CA GLU A 231 2.61 6.43 14.08
C GLU A 231 2.30 5.26 13.16
N ARG A 232 1.15 5.34 12.45
CA ARG A 232 0.79 4.51 11.32
C ARG A 232 0.31 5.42 10.19
N VAL A 233 0.93 5.32 9.02
CA VAL A 233 0.48 6.02 7.81
C VAL A 233 -0.94 5.55 7.49
N PRO A 234 -1.93 6.45 7.39
CA PRO A 234 -3.30 6.06 7.04
C PRO A 234 -3.36 5.38 5.68
N ASP A 235 -4.10 4.28 5.57
CA ASP A 235 -4.30 3.52 4.33
C ASP A 235 -4.79 4.42 3.17
N THR A 236 -5.59 5.44 3.48
CA THR A 236 -6.05 6.45 2.51
C THR A 236 -4.91 7.21 1.81
N LEU A 237 -3.76 7.37 2.46
CA LEU A 237 -2.59 7.99 1.85
C LEU A 237 -1.91 7.05 0.84
N TYR A 238 -1.95 5.73 1.05
CA TYR A 238 -1.46 4.77 0.05
C TYR A 238 -2.30 4.87 -1.23
N GLY A 239 -3.63 4.86 -1.10
CA GLY A 239 -4.53 5.08 -2.23
C GLY A 239 -4.29 6.39 -2.96
N LEU A 240 -4.14 7.51 -2.22
CA LEU A 240 -3.81 8.82 -2.84
C LEU A 240 -2.46 8.77 -3.57
N GLY A 241 -1.43 8.24 -2.93
CA GLY A 241 -0.09 8.13 -3.51
C GLY A 241 -0.10 7.32 -4.80
N PHE A 242 -0.77 6.17 -4.79
CA PHE A 242 -0.90 5.29 -5.95
C PHE A 242 -1.61 6.00 -7.10
N LEU A 243 -2.76 6.63 -6.82
CA LEU A 243 -3.49 7.40 -7.82
C LEU A 243 -2.61 8.50 -8.45
N VAL A 244 -1.88 9.26 -7.63
CA VAL A 244 -0.99 10.33 -8.13
C VAL A 244 0.12 9.74 -8.99
N ALA A 245 0.79 8.68 -8.53
CA ALA A 245 1.86 8.00 -9.26
C ALA A 245 1.35 7.44 -10.60
N GLU A 246 0.21 6.75 -10.59
CA GLU A 246 -0.37 6.16 -11.79
C GLU A 246 -0.72 7.23 -12.83
N ARG A 247 -1.30 8.34 -12.39
CA ARG A 247 -1.64 9.46 -13.27
C ARG A 247 -0.41 10.12 -13.91
N ILE A 248 0.70 10.22 -13.18
CA ILE A 248 1.96 10.71 -13.76
C ILE A 248 2.49 9.69 -14.77
N ARG A 249 2.51 8.40 -14.41
CA ARG A 249 2.96 7.30 -15.28
C ARG A 249 2.15 7.22 -16.58
N GLU A 250 0.84 7.33 -16.53
CA GLU A 250 -0.02 7.35 -17.73
C GLU A 250 0.33 8.47 -18.71
N ARG A 251 0.84 9.60 -18.19
CA ARG A 251 1.11 10.80 -18.98
C ARG A 251 2.55 10.87 -19.49
N GLY A 252 3.51 10.29 -18.76
CA GLY A 252 4.93 10.43 -19.08
C GLY A 252 5.82 9.28 -18.61
N GLY A 253 5.25 8.12 -18.27
CA GLY A 253 6.01 6.96 -17.80
C GLY A 253 6.58 7.12 -16.39
N PHE A 254 7.38 6.13 -15.96
CA PHE A 254 8.11 6.23 -14.70
C PHE A 254 9.21 7.30 -14.77
N GLU A 255 9.69 7.59 -15.97
CA GLU A 255 10.65 8.65 -16.29
C GLU A 255 10.13 10.02 -15.84
N ALA A 256 8.85 10.33 -16.05
CA ALA A 256 8.28 11.61 -15.60
C ALA A 256 8.32 11.77 -14.07
N ILE A 257 8.13 10.70 -13.29
CA ILE A 257 8.27 10.75 -11.83
C ILE A 257 9.74 10.97 -11.46
N TYR A 258 10.64 10.24 -12.13
CA TYR A 258 12.09 10.39 -11.92
C TYR A 258 12.59 11.81 -12.24
N GLU A 259 12.16 12.40 -13.35
CA GLU A 259 12.55 13.74 -13.78
C GLU A 259 12.16 14.80 -12.75
N LEU A 260 10.95 14.72 -12.18
CA LEU A 260 10.52 15.61 -11.09
C LEU A 260 11.50 15.55 -9.90
N CYS A 261 11.94 14.35 -9.54
CA CYS A 261 12.87 14.12 -8.44
C CYS A 261 14.29 14.57 -8.76
N ALA A 262 14.77 14.29 -9.97
CA ALA A 262 16.10 14.68 -10.45
C ALA A 262 16.22 16.21 -10.54
N GLU A 263 15.20 16.90 -11.05
CA GLU A 263 15.15 18.36 -11.08
C GLU A 263 15.15 18.96 -9.67
N ALA A 264 14.29 18.45 -8.78
CA ALA A 264 14.25 18.93 -7.39
C ALA A 264 15.60 18.73 -6.68
N THR A 265 16.28 17.60 -6.94
CA THR A 265 17.62 17.32 -6.43
C THR A 265 18.66 18.30 -6.99
N ALA A 266 18.64 18.56 -8.30
CA ALA A 266 19.53 19.53 -8.94
C ALA A 266 19.33 20.96 -8.42
N GLU A 267 18.10 21.31 -8.04
CA GLU A 267 17.74 22.57 -7.38
C GLU A 267 18.10 22.60 -5.87
N GLY A 268 18.61 21.51 -5.31
CA GLY A 268 18.97 21.41 -3.89
C GLY A 268 17.76 21.39 -2.96
N ARG A 269 16.59 20.94 -3.44
CA ARG A 269 15.37 20.86 -2.63
C ARG A 269 15.36 19.60 -1.77
N ALA A 270 14.71 19.70 -0.62
CA ALA A 270 14.45 18.54 0.24
C ALA A 270 13.31 17.65 -0.30
N THR A 271 12.35 18.25 -1.01
CA THR A 271 11.21 17.55 -1.62
C THR A 271 10.85 18.18 -2.97
N VAL A 272 10.23 17.39 -3.85
CA VAL A 272 9.61 17.90 -5.08
C VAL A 272 8.49 18.88 -4.72
N PRO A 273 8.45 20.09 -5.31
CA PRO A 273 7.36 21.03 -5.08
C PRO A 273 6.00 20.40 -5.43
N VAL A 274 5.05 20.49 -4.50
CA VAL A 274 3.73 19.88 -4.61
C VAL A 274 2.98 20.35 -5.87
N GLU A 275 3.15 21.62 -6.25
CA GLU A 275 2.51 22.18 -7.44
C GLU A 275 2.97 21.45 -8.71
N ARG A 276 4.26 21.05 -8.79
CA ARG A 276 4.78 20.26 -9.91
C ARG A 276 4.20 18.84 -9.93
N ILE A 277 4.02 18.23 -8.76
CA ILE A 277 3.37 16.91 -8.65
C ILE A 277 1.92 16.98 -9.12
N ILE A 278 1.15 17.97 -8.64
CA ILE A 278 -0.25 18.18 -9.02
C ILE A 278 -0.37 18.43 -10.54
N GLU A 279 0.52 19.26 -11.09
CA GLU A 279 0.57 19.52 -12.52
C GLU A 279 0.90 18.26 -13.33
N ALA A 280 1.91 17.49 -12.94
CA ALA A 280 2.32 16.25 -13.60
C ALA A 280 1.25 15.14 -13.50
N ALA A 281 0.51 15.07 -12.40
CA ALA A 281 -0.61 14.13 -12.23
C ALA A 281 -1.92 14.62 -12.88
N GLY A 282 -2.00 15.90 -13.25
CA GLY A 282 -3.17 16.49 -13.91
C GLY A 282 -4.33 16.70 -12.93
N LEU A 283 -4.00 17.04 -11.69
CA LEU A 283 -4.94 17.20 -10.58
C LEU A 283 -5.41 18.65 -10.41
N ASN A 284 -5.25 19.49 -11.43
CA ASN A 284 -5.68 20.89 -11.46
C ASN A 284 -7.21 21.08 -11.67
N GLY A 285 -8.01 20.06 -11.34
CA GLY A 285 -9.45 20.01 -11.60
C GLY A 285 -10.31 20.48 -10.43
N SER A 286 -11.63 20.54 -10.66
CA SER A 286 -12.59 20.76 -9.58
C SER A 286 -12.56 19.60 -8.57
N ARG A 287 -12.97 19.85 -7.33
CA ARG A 287 -13.12 18.79 -6.30
C ARG A 287 -14.01 17.64 -6.78
N GLU A 288 -15.03 17.95 -7.59
CA GLU A 288 -15.89 16.93 -8.17
C GLU A 288 -15.15 16.05 -9.18
N ARG A 289 -14.32 16.64 -10.05
CA ARG A 289 -13.48 15.87 -10.99
C ARG A 289 -12.49 14.99 -10.24
N LEU A 290 -11.83 15.53 -9.21
CA LEU A 290 -10.87 14.79 -8.40
C LEU A 290 -11.50 13.55 -7.73
N ALA A 291 -12.73 13.70 -7.23
CA ALA A 291 -13.46 12.60 -6.63
C ALA A 291 -13.93 11.52 -7.63
N THR A 292 -13.87 11.77 -8.94
CA THR A 292 -14.11 10.73 -9.95
C THR A 292 -12.87 9.89 -10.25
N LEU A 293 -11.67 10.39 -9.91
CA LEU A 293 -10.41 9.76 -10.32
C LEU A 293 -10.21 8.38 -9.69
N SER A 294 -10.66 8.16 -8.46
CA SER A 294 -10.58 6.83 -7.84
C SER A 294 -11.37 5.78 -8.62
N HIS A 295 -12.51 6.17 -9.21
CA HIS A 295 -13.33 5.28 -10.02
C HIS A 295 -12.69 5.01 -11.39
N GLU A 296 -11.78 5.87 -11.85
CA GLU A 296 -11.02 5.63 -13.09
C GLU A 296 -10.00 4.49 -12.95
N LEU A 297 -9.69 4.07 -11.72
CA LEU A 297 -8.82 2.93 -11.45
C LEU A 297 -9.52 1.57 -11.60
N LEU A 298 -10.85 1.56 -11.82
CA LEU A 298 -11.65 0.35 -11.79
C LEU A 298 -12.09 -0.07 -13.20
N GLY A 299 -11.45 -1.12 -13.73
CA GLY A 299 -11.94 -1.91 -14.85
C GLY A 299 -12.74 -3.13 -14.37
N ALA A 300 -13.08 -4.04 -15.29
CA ALA A 300 -13.84 -5.26 -14.97
C ALA A 300 -13.14 -6.11 -13.91
N ASP A 301 -11.86 -6.41 -14.12
CA ASP A 301 -11.09 -7.28 -13.23
C ASP A 301 -10.89 -6.63 -11.85
N GLU A 302 -10.68 -5.31 -11.80
CA GLU A 302 -10.63 -4.57 -10.54
C GLU A 302 -11.97 -4.58 -9.81
N PHE A 303 -13.09 -4.54 -10.53
CA PHE A 303 -14.42 -4.57 -9.93
C PHE A 303 -14.66 -5.91 -9.20
N ASP A 304 -14.24 -7.04 -9.78
CA ASP A 304 -14.35 -8.34 -9.10
C ASP A 304 -13.58 -8.34 -7.77
N HIS A 305 -12.35 -7.82 -7.76
CA HIS A 305 -11.61 -7.69 -6.51
C HIS A 305 -12.19 -6.65 -5.56
N TRP A 306 -12.87 -5.61 -6.05
CA TRP A 306 -13.58 -4.68 -5.19
C TRP A 306 -14.72 -5.38 -4.45
N VAL A 307 -15.48 -6.25 -5.13
CA VAL A 307 -16.51 -7.10 -4.49
C VAL A 307 -15.91 -7.96 -3.38
N ASP A 308 -14.74 -8.56 -3.61
CA ASP A 308 -14.04 -9.38 -2.61
C ASP A 308 -13.51 -8.56 -1.43
N LEU A 309 -13.00 -7.36 -1.69
CA LEU A 309 -12.40 -6.48 -0.68
C LEU A 309 -13.44 -5.86 0.25
N LEU A 310 -14.63 -5.55 -0.26
CA LEU A 310 -15.76 -5.03 0.49
C LEU A 310 -16.97 -5.95 0.30
N PRO A 311 -16.98 -7.12 0.95
CA PRO A 311 -18.13 -8.00 0.90
C PRO A 311 -19.36 -7.22 1.40
N ASP A 312 -20.49 -7.52 0.81
CA ASP A 312 -21.79 -6.91 1.06
C ASP A 312 -22.03 -5.49 0.53
N PHE A 313 -20.98 -4.70 0.27
CA PHE A 313 -21.15 -3.28 -0.10
C PHE A 313 -22.09 -3.07 -1.29
N HIS A 314 -21.88 -3.81 -2.37
CA HIS A 314 -22.64 -3.63 -3.61
C HIS A 314 -24.11 -4.05 -3.49
N GLY A 315 -24.38 -5.13 -2.76
CA GLY A 315 -25.76 -5.58 -2.51
C GLY A 315 -26.50 -4.64 -1.57
N ASP A 316 -25.85 -4.16 -0.51
CA ASP A 316 -26.38 -3.14 0.39
C ASP A 316 -26.70 -1.84 -0.36
N LEU A 317 -25.80 -1.39 -1.23
CA LEU A 317 -26.00 -0.20 -2.05
C LEU A 317 -27.26 -0.32 -2.92
N LEU A 318 -27.40 -1.43 -3.65
CA LEU A 318 -28.58 -1.68 -4.49
C LEU A 318 -29.86 -1.75 -3.66
N ALA A 319 -29.85 -2.40 -2.50
CA ALA A 319 -31.02 -2.43 -1.61
C ALA A 319 -31.39 -1.02 -1.13
N GLN A 320 -30.42 -0.20 -0.71
CA GLN A 320 -30.66 1.17 -0.25
C GLN A 320 -31.28 2.04 -1.36
N LEU A 321 -30.82 1.89 -2.60
CA LEU A 321 -31.31 2.66 -3.73
C LEU A 321 -32.72 2.26 -4.15
N PHE A 322 -32.98 0.95 -4.26
CA PHE A 322 -34.14 0.45 -4.99
C PHE A 322 -35.23 -0.17 -4.13
N GLN A 323 -34.91 -0.70 -2.93
CA GLN A 323 -35.87 -1.48 -2.16
C GLN A 323 -37.11 -0.66 -1.77
N ASN A 324 -36.95 0.62 -1.45
CA ASN A 324 -38.06 1.49 -1.08
C ASN A 324 -39.03 1.77 -2.23
N ALA A 325 -38.53 1.86 -3.47
CA ALA A 325 -39.34 2.09 -4.66
C ALA A 325 -40.00 0.80 -5.18
N HIS A 326 -39.44 -0.36 -4.82
CA HIS A 326 -39.82 -1.69 -5.33
C HIS A 326 -40.15 -2.66 -4.18
N ARG A 327 -40.90 -2.19 -3.17
CA ARG A 327 -41.22 -2.95 -1.94
C ARG A 327 -42.02 -4.22 -2.18
N ASP A 328 -42.71 -4.31 -3.31
CA ASP A 328 -43.51 -5.46 -3.74
C ASP A 328 -42.66 -6.57 -4.38
N LEU A 329 -41.40 -6.30 -4.70
CA LEU A 329 -40.47 -7.26 -5.28
C LEU A 329 -39.58 -7.89 -4.20
N SER A 330 -39.29 -9.18 -4.38
CA SER A 330 -38.10 -9.81 -3.78
C SER A 330 -36.82 -9.38 -4.52
N ALA A 331 -35.65 -9.60 -3.91
CA ALA A 331 -34.37 -9.31 -4.55
C ALA A 331 -34.19 -10.06 -5.88
N GLU A 332 -34.59 -11.33 -5.94
CA GLU A 332 -34.54 -12.14 -7.18
C GLU A 332 -35.43 -11.54 -8.27
N GLN A 333 -36.69 -11.21 -7.94
CA GLN A 333 -37.59 -10.55 -8.88
C GLN A 333 -37.09 -9.16 -9.31
N PHE A 334 -36.42 -8.43 -8.42
CA PHE A 334 -35.78 -7.16 -8.76
C PHE A 334 -34.67 -7.37 -9.79
N ILE A 335 -33.77 -8.33 -9.58
CA ILE A 335 -32.70 -8.66 -10.56
C ILE A 335 -33.33 -9.06 -11.90
N GLU A 336 -34.29 -9.97 -11.91
CA GLU A 336 -34.90 -10.47 -13.15
C GLU A 336 -35.65 -9.39 -13.93
N ARG A 337 -36.38 -8.50 -13.24
CA ARG A 337 -37.25 -7.51 -13.87
C ARG A 337 -36.53 -6.21 -14.21
N LEU A 338 -35.65 -5.75 -13.32
CA LEU A 338 -34.97 -4.46 -13.46
C LEU A 338 -33.57 -4.62 -14.05
N ASP A 339 -33.00 -5.82 -14.10
CA ASP A 339 -31.74 -6.12 -14.80
C ASP A 339 -30.63 -5.10 -14.47
N PRO A 340 -30.28 -4.93 -13.17
CA PRO A 340 -29.35 -3.90 -12.75
C PRO A 340 -27.92 -4.22 -13.22
N VAL A 341 -27.24 -3.18 -13.70
CA VAL A 341 -25.89 -3.23 -14.26
C VAL A 341 -25.06 -2.10 -13.66
N PHE A 342 -23.92 -2.43 -13.06
CA PHE A 342 -22.93 -1.41 -12.71
C PHE A 342 -22.17 -0.97 -13.97
N VAL A 343 -22.02 0.34 -14.17
CA VAL A 343 -21.29 0.92 -15.30
C VAL A 343 -20.02 1.58 -14.80
N LEU A 344 -18.89 1.02 -15.22
CA LEU A 344 -17.55 1.49 -14.87
C LEU A 344 -17.15 2.70 -15.70
N HIS A 345 -16.00 3.30 -15.38
CA HIS A 345 -15.61 4.59 -15.94
C HIS A 345 -15.38 4.55 -17.46
N ASP A 346 -14.89 3.42 -17.95
CA ASP A 346 -14.58 3.12 -19.35
C ASP A 346 -15.83 2.69 -20.14
N GLY A 347 -16.99 2.61 -19.49
CA GLY A 347 -18.25 2.14 -20.07
C GLY A 347 -18.45 0.63 -19.96
N THR A 348 -17.52 -0.10 -19.35
CA THR A 348 -17.67 -1.53 -19.06
C THR A 348 -18.90 -1.78 -18.19
N ARG A 349 -19.64 -2.84 -18.52
CA ARG A 349 -20.92 -3.19 -17.92
C ARG A 349 -20.75 -4.46 -17.08
N VAL A 350 -21.03 -4.36 -15.79
CA VAL A 350 -21.01 -5.47 -14.84
C VAL A 350 -22.45 -5.82 -14.47
N VAL A 351 -22.94 -6.94 -15.00
CA VAL A 351 -24.33 -7.39 -14.84
C VAL A 351 -24.49 -8.08 -13.49
N VAL A 352 -25.33 -7.53 -12.61
CA VAL A 352 -25.46 -8.04 -11.22
C VAL A 352 -25.85 -9.52 -11.16
N ALA A 353 -26.64 -10.00 -12.13
CA ALA A 353 -27.05 -11.41 -12.22
C ALA A 353 -25.87 -12.39 -12.34
N ASP A 354 -24.74 -11.93 -12.89
CA ASP A 354 -23.55 -12.74 -13.17
C ASP A 354 -22.58 -12.80 -11.98
N HIS A 355 -22.83 -12.04 -10.90
CA HIS A 355 -21.97 -12.01 -9.70
C HIS A 355 -22.69 -12.60 -8.47
N PRO A 356 -22.49 -13.89 -8.13
CA PRO A 356 -23.18 -14.56 -7.03
C PRO A 356 -23.05 -13.85 -5.68
N HIS A 357 -21.86 -13.33 -5.36
CA HIS A 357 -21.62 -12.63 -4.09
C HIS A 357 -22.45 -11.35 -3.96
N ILE A 358 -22.65 -10.60 -5.05
CA ILE A 358 -23.51 -9.42 -5.05
C ILE A 358 -24.97 -9.84 -4.85
N ARG A 359 -25.42 -10.90 -5.52
CA ARG A 359 -26.78 -11.42 -5.39
C ARG A 359 -27.10 -11.87 -3.97
N GLU A 360 -26.22 -12.67 -3.38
CA GLU A 360 -26.39 -13.17 -2.01
C GLU A 360 -26.43 -12.03 -0.99
N SER A 361 -25.55 -11.04 -1.14
CA SER A 361 -25.57 -9.82 -0.33
C SER A 361 -26.88 -9.05 -0.51
N LEU A 362 -27.28 -8.81 -1.76
CA LEU A 362 -28.51 -8.09 -2.08
C LEU A 362 -29.72 -8.76 -1.44
N GLU A 363 -29.82 -10.09 -1.52
CA GLU A 363 -30.90 -10.84 -0.86
C GLU A 363 -30.94 -10.64 0.65
N ARG A 364 -29.77 -10.64 1.32
CA ARG A 364 -29.68 -10.36 2.77
C ARG A 364 -30.13 -8.93 3.08
N ALA A 365 -29.59 -7.95 2.35
CA ALA A 365 -29.87 -6.54 2.51
C ALA A 365 -31.35 -6.20 2.27
N TRP A 366 -31.93 -6.76 1.21
CA TRP A 366 -33.32 -6.53 0.80
C TRP A 366 -34.30 -7.02 1.86
N ARG A 367 -34.06 -8.21 2.43
CA ARG A 367 -34.85 -8.75 3.55
C ARG A 367 -34.77 -7.83 4.76
N HIS A 368 -33.57 -7.37 5.11
CA HIS A 368 -33.36 -6.47 6.26
C HIS A 368 -34.12 -5.15 6.09
N ALA A 369 -33.99 -4.49 4.93
CA ALA A 369 -34.68 -3.24 4.62
C ALA A 369 -36.22 -3.37 4.61
N ALA A 370 -36.74 -4.50 4.11
CA ALA A 370 -38.17 -4.79 4.12
C ALA A 370 -38.75 -4.98 5.53
N HIS A 371 -37.94 -5.44 6.50
CA HIS A 371 -38.35 -5.56 7.89
C HIS A 371 -38.28 -4.21 8.63
N ALA A 372 -37.28 -3.38 8.35
CA ALA A 372 -37.13 -2.06 8.99
C ALA A 372 -38.24 -1.05 8.59
N SER A 373 -38.92 -1.29 7.47
CA SER A 373 -39.98 -0.41 6.95
C SER A 373 -41.39 -0.75 7.45
N LYS A 374 -41.54 -1.77 8.30
CA LYS A 374 -42.80 -2.15 8.96
C LYS A 374 -42.84 -1.61 10.37
#